data_AF-L2GJ04-F1
#
_entry.id   AF-L2GJ04-F1
#
_cell.length_a   1.000
_cell.length_b   1.000
_cell.length_c   1.000
_cell.angle_alpha   90.00
_cell.angle_beta   90.00
_cell.angle_gamma   90.00
#
_symmetry.space_group_name_H-M   'P 1'
#
loop_
_entity.id
_entity.type
_entity.pdbx_description
1 polymer ?
#
loop_
_entity_poly.entity_id
_entity_poly.type
_entity_poly.pdbx_seq_one_letter_code
_entity_poly.pdbx_strand_id
1 'polypeptide(L)'
;MFKRAKQVDENVFKQPRLKATHEVKTHLRERTETEKIYHLFSAPNKRKTVFRMILSLKQSELEKNVYMLAENLLGTLIADKSIDRLFYMAFSRLLKTGSTSSMKKLCADHLKAQMCSDRSYSTFLEFLMRHFKSAIADNKNEIAEFVDDKSLKSKVLSLKEKTPSTRVSFNEAFYYTR
;
A
#
# COMPACT_ATOMS: atom_id res chain seq x y z
N MET A 1 13.47 -22.86 -89.36
CA MET A 1 13.29 -21.61 -88.61
C MET A 1 11.82 -21.48 -88.25
N PHE A 2 11.43 -21.63 -86.98
CA PHE A 2 10.26 -21.00 -86.33
C PHE A 2 10.29 -21.31 -84.83
N LYS A 3 9.84 -20.32 -84.05
CA LYS A 3 9.90 -20.15 -82.59
C LYS A 3 9.20 -21.27 -81.79
N ARG A 4 9.72 -21.57 -80.59
CA ARG A 4 9.03 -21.33 -79.29
C ARG A 4 9.89 -21.84 -78.13
N ALA A 5 10.53 -20.90 -77.43
CA ALA A 5 10.92 -21.09 -76.04
C ALA A 5 9.65 -21.27 -75.21
N LYS A 6 9.56 -22.35 -74.42
CA LYS A 6 8.66 -22.39 -73.26
C LYS A 6 9.49 -21.93 -72.06
N GLN A 7 9.30 -20.65 -71.71
CA GLN A 7 9.65 -20.12 -70.39
C GLN A 7 8.96 -20.99 -69.34
N VAL A 8 9.74 -21.52 -68.41
CA VAL A 8 9.23 -21.96 -67.13
C VAL A 8 9.02 -20.69 -66.33
N ASP A 9 7.75 -20.32 -66.13
CA ASP A 9 7.37 -19.29 -65.17
C ASP A 9 7.71 -19.80 -63.76
N GLU A 10 8.92 -19.51 -63.32
CA GLU A 10 9.24 -19.53 -61.90
C GLU A 10 8.57 -18.32 -61.23
N ASN A 11 7.27 -18.47 -60.98
CA ASN A 11 6.57 -17.70 -59.95
C ASN A 11 7.13 -18.12 -58.59
N VAL A 12 8.36 -17.68 -58.31
CA VAL A 12 8.90 -17.66 -56.95
C VAL A 12 8.08 -16.61 -56.22
N PHE A 13 7.08 -17.08 -55.46
CA PHE A 13 6.46 -16.34 -54.37
C PHE A 13 7.56 -15.80 -53.47
N LYS A 14 8.09 -14.62 -53.79
CA LYS A 14 8.94 -13.86 -52.89
C LYS A 14 8.03 -13.34 -51.80
N GLN A 15 7.86 -14.14 -50.75
CA GLN A 15 7.31 -13.65 -49.49
C GLN A 15 8.04 -12.34 -49.16
N PRO A 16 7.33 -11.27 -48.79
CA PRO A 16 7.97 -10.01 -48.45
C PRO A 16 8.93 -10.28 -47.29
N ARG A 17 10.23 -10.15 -47.56
CA ARG A 17 11.25 -10.23 -46.51
C ARG A 17 11.02 -9.03 -45.60
N LEU A 18 10.45 -9.27 -44.43
CA LEU A 18 10.46 -8.31 -43.33
C LEU A 18 11.92 -7.95 -43.08
N LYS A 19 12.34 -6.77 -43.55
CA LYS A 19 13.59 -6.16 -43.09
C LYS A 19 13.49 -6.11 -41.57
N ALA A 20 14.54 -6.55 -40.88
CA ALA A 20 14.59 -6.59 -39.42
C ALA A 20 13.93 -5.32 -38.88
N THR A 21 12.79 -5.49 -38.22
CA THR A 21 12.17 -4.41 -37.47
C THR A 21 13.24 -3.94 -36.50
N HIS A 22 13.73 -2.72 -36.68
CA HIS A 22 14.39 -2.03 -35.59
C HIS A 22 13.39 -2.07 -34.45
N GLU A 23 13.65 -2.90 -33.44
CA GLU A 23 12.98 -2.79 -32.17
C GLU A 23 13.25 -1.36 -31.72
N VAL A 24 12.26 -0.51 -31.91
CA VAL A 24 12.26 0.79 -31.27
C VAL A 24 12.22 0.43 -29.79
N LYS A 25 13.36 0.56 -29.10
CA LYS A 25 13.43 0.56 -27.64
C LYS A 25 12.76 1.83 -27.15
N THR A 26 11.47 2.00 -27.43
CA THR A 26 10.62 3.01 -26.81
C THR A 26 10.46 2.60 -25.35
N HIS A 27 11.41 3.07 -24.55
CA HIS A 27 11.30 3.28 -23.12
C HIS A 27 10.90 2.04 -22.30
N LEU A 28 11.89 1.20 -21.97
CA LEU A 28 11.87 0.50 -20.67
C LEU A 28 12.00 1.59 -19.58
N ARG A 29 10.89 2.25 -19.25
CA ARG A 29 10.83 3.14 -18.09
C ARG A 29 11.20 2.29 -16.88
N GLU A 30 12.34 2.57 -16.27
CA GLU A 30 12.70 1.90 -15.03
C GLU A 30 11.59 2.14 -14.01
N ARG A 31 11.04 1.05 -13.48
CA ARG A 31 10.00 1.14 -12.45
C ARG A 31 10.59 1.85 -11.24
N THR A 32 9.84 2.81 -10.71
CA THR A 32 10.13 3.45 -9.43
C THR A 32 10.15 2.41 -8.31
N GLU A 33 10.80 2.72 -7.18
CA GLU A 33 10.84 1.80 -6.04
C GLU A 33 9.43 1.49 -5.51
N THR A 34 8.54 2.48 -5.49
CA THR A 34 7.14 2.30 -5.10
C THR A 34 6.36 1.39 -6.07
N GLU A 35 6.55 1.53 -7.38
CA GLU A 35 5.93 0.63 -8.37
C GLU A 35 6.42 -0.82 -8.21
N LYS A 36 7.71 -1.01 -7.89
CA LYS A 36 8.26 -2.33 -7.55
C LYS A 36 7.60 -2.89 -6.29
N ILE A 37 7.41 -2.06 -5.26
CA ILE A 37 6.71 -2.45 -4.03
C ILE A 37 5.27 -2.92 -4.33
N TYR A 38 4.49 -2.14 -5.07
CA TYR A 38 3.11 -2.52 -5.41
C TYR A 38 3.04 -3.82 -6.20
N HIS A 39 3.94 -4.01 -7.16
CA HIS A 39 4.00 -5.25 -7.92
C HIS A 39 4.32 -6.48 -7.05
N LEU A 40 5.13 -6.30 -6.01
CA LEU A 40 5.54 -7.38 -5.12
C LEU A 40 4.52 -7.68 -4.01
N PHE A 41 3.60 -6.76 -3.69
CA PHE A 41 2.54 -7.01 -2.69
C PHE A 41 1.63 -8.18 -3.08
N SER A 42 1.39 -8.38 -4.38
CA SER A 42 0.59 -9.50 -4.90
C SER A 42 1.25 -10.87 -4.73
N ALA A 43 2.53 -10.94 -4.39
CA ALA A 43 3.28 -12.18 -4.23
C ALA A 43 3.52 -12.49 -2.73
N PRO A 44 2.81 -13.46 -2.12
CA PRO A 44 2.90 -13.75 -0.69
C PRO A 44 4.33 -14.07 -0.21
N ASN A 45 5.12 -14.76 -1.03
CA ASN A 45 6.51 -15.11 -0.76
C ASN A 45 7.48 -13.92 -0.81
N LYS A 46 7.04 -12.74 -1.27
CA LYS A 46 7.86 -11.51 -1.37
C LYS A 46 7.50 -10.46 -0.31
N ARG A 47 6.54 -10.72 0.58
CA ARG A 47 6.09 -9.77 1.61
C ARG A 47 7.22 -9.23 2.49
N LYS A 48 8.13 -10.10 2.96
CA LYS A 48 9.30 -9.63 3.75
C LYS A 48 10.21 -8.70 2.96
N THR A 49 10.38 -8.94 1.66
CA THR A 49 11.13 -8.04 0.78
C THR A 49 10.42 -6.70 0.67
N VAL A 50 9.10 -6.71 0.46
CA VAL A 50 8.27 -5.49 0.44
C VAL A 50 8.44 -4.68 1.72
N PHE A 51 8.37 -5.31 2.90
CA PHE A 51 8.50 -4.61 4.17
C PHE A 51 9.89 -3.96 4.32
N ARG A 52 10.97 -4.64 3.89
CA ARG A 52 12.31 -4.04 3.86
C ARG A 52 12.40 -2.87 2.90
N MET A 53 11.79 -2.98 1.73
CA MET A 53 11.75 -1.89 0.75
C MET A 53 11.03 -0.66 1.30
N ILE A 54 9.88 -0.84 1.98
CA ILE A 54 9.17 0.26 2.65
C ILE A 54 10.07 0.93 3.72
N LEU A 55 10.84 0.13 4.47
CA LEU A 55 11.79 0.66 5.44
C LEU A 55 12.97 1.40 4.81
N SER A 56 13.36 1.08 3.58
CA SER A 56 14.44 1.75 2.86
C SER A 56 13.99 2.92 1.98
N LEU A 57 12.70 3.05 1.69
CA LEU A 57 12.15 4.14 0.87
C LEU A 57 12.55 5.52 1.43
N LYS A 58 12.89 6.43 0.53
CA LYS A 58 13.15 7.84 0.87
C LYS A 58 11.89 8.48 1.47
N GLN A 59 12.09 9.39 2.43
CA GLN A 59 11.00 10.04 3.16
C GLN A 59 10.01 10.75 2.22
N SER A 60 10.52 11.47 1.22
CA SER A 60 9.69 12.18 0.23
C SER A 60 8.85 11.27 -0.66
N GLU A 61 9.31 10.04 -0.93
CA GLU A 61 8.53 9.04 -1.65
C GLU A 61 7.49 8.39 -0.74
N LEU A 62 7.85 8.16 0.52
CA LEU A 62 6.95 7.61 1.52
C LEU A 62 5.77 8.54 1.77
N GLU A 63 6.01 9.84 1.95
CA GLU A 63 4.96 10.85 2.18
C GLU A 63 3.93 10.90 1.04
N LYS A 64 4.40 10.83 -0.21
CA LYS A 64 3.51 10.82 -1.39
C LYS A 64 2.63 9.57 -1.48
N ASN A 65 3.07 8.46 -0.90
CA ASN A 65 2.46 7.15 -1.08
C ASN A 65 1.95 6.52 0.22
N VAL A 66 2.00 7.24 1.35
CA VAL A 66 1.85 6.67 2.70
C VAL A 66 0.53 5.93 2.87
N TYR A 67 -0.56 6.48 2.34
CA TYR A 67 -1.90 5.89 2.46
C TYR A 67 -2.00 4.59 1.67
N MET A 68 -1.62 4.63 0.38
CA MET A 68 -1.65 3.45 -0.50
C MET A 68 -0.74 2.33 0.00
N LEU A 69 0.45 2.67 0.51
CA LEU A 69 1.36 1.70 1.11
C LEU A 69 0.78 1.10 2.40
N ALA A 70 0.15 1.90 3.25
CA ALA A 70 -0.49 1.44 4.48
C ALA A 70 -1.68 0.52 4.20
N GLU A 71 -2.53 0.87 3.24
CA GLU A 71 -3.69 0.06 2.85
C GLU A 71 -3.27 -1.31 2.32
N ASN A 72 -2.30 -1.35 1.39
CA ASN A 72 -1.76 -2.61 0.89
C ASN A 72 -1.08 -3.44 1.99
N LEU A 73 -0.35 -2.77 2.90
CA LEU A 73 0.28 -3.44 4.02
C LEU A 73 -0.78 -4.07 4.93
N LEU A 74 -1.81 -3.33 5.34
CA LEU A 74 -2.91 -3.84 6.15
C LEU A 74 -3.73 -4.93 5.45
N GLY A 75 -3.84 -4.90 4.11
CA GLY A 75 -4.40 -6.02 3.34
C GLY A 75 -3.67 -7.35 3.59
N THR A 76 -2.35 -7.31 3.81
CA THR A 76 -1.58 -8.52 4.17
C THR A 76 -1.93 -9.06 5.56
N LEU A 77 -2.36 -8.18 6.47
CA LEU A 77 -2.75 -8.51 7.85
C LEU A 77 -4.11 -9.23 7.91
N ILE A 78 -4.96 -9.01 6.91
CA ILE A 78 -6.16 -9.81 6.67
C ILE A 78 -5.83 -11.11 5.93
N ALA A 79 -4.80 -11.17 5.09
CA ALA A 79 -4.51 -12.37 4.32
C ALA A 79 -3.69 -13.41 5.10
N ASP A 80 -2.68 -12.98 5.86
CA ASP A 80 -1.71 -13.84 6.55
C ASP A 80 -2.02 -14.03 8.04
N LYS A 81 -1.73 -15.21 8.57
CA LYS A 81 -1.76 -15.45 10.02
C LYS A 81 -0.40 -15.17 10.68
N SER A 82 0.68 -15.08 9.90
CA SER A 82 2.07 -14.98 10.37
C SER A 82 2.63 -13.57 10.21
N ILE A 83 2.06 -12.62 10.94
CA ILE A 83 2.54 -11.24 10.94
C ILE A 83 3.75 -11.15 11.86
N ASP A 84 4.90 -10.80 11.30
CA ASP A 84 6.15 -10.75 12.04
C ASP A 84 6.52 -9.32 12.47
N ARG A 85 7.60 -9.21 13.26
CA ARG A 85 8.12 -7.91 13.73
C ARG A 85 8.41 -6.94 12.58
N LEU A 86 8.82 -7.46 11.41
CA LEU A 86 9.20 -6.64 10.27
C LEU A 86 8.01 -5.89 9.68
N PHE A 87 6.83 -6.54 9.64
CA PHE A 87 5.57 -5.88 9.31
C PHE A 87 5.33 -4.67 10.20
N TYR A 88 5.36 -4.86 11.53
CA TYR A 88 5.06 -3.79 12.49
C TYR A 88 6.07 -2.65 12.43
N MET A 89 7.34 -2.96 12.12
CA MET A 89 8.35 -1.92 11.89
C MET A 89 8.03 -1.09 10.65
N ALA A 90 7.68 -1.73 9.52
CA ALA A 90 7.31 -1.04 8.29
C ALA A 90 6.05 -0.19 8.49
N PHE A 91 5.03 -0.74 9.15
CA PHE A 91 3.78 -0.04 9.42
C PHE A 91 3.98 1.14 10.39
N SER A 92 4.80 0.96 11.43
CA SER A 92 5.15 2.06 12.36
C SER A 92 5.82 3.23 11.63
N ARG A 93 6.68 2.98 10.64
CA ARG A 93 7.28 4.02 9.81
C ARG A 93 6.23 4.79 9.01
N LEU A 94 5.25 4.09 8.43
CA LEU A 94 4.16 4.72 7.68
C LEU A 94 3.28 5.59 8.59
N LEU A 95 2.91 5.09 9.77
CA LEU A 95 2.10 5.83 10.74
C LEU A 95 2.79 7.12 11.22
N LYS A 96 4.11 7.09 11.41
CA LYS A 96 4.90 8.29 11.79
C LYS A 96 4.97 9.32 10.67
N THR A 97 4.82 8.89 9.41
CA THR A 97 4.94 9.76 8.25
C THR A 97 3.61 10.42 7.87
N GLY A 98 2.49 9.73 8.06
CA GLY A 98 1.17 10.21 7.67
C GLY A 98 0.10 9.89 8.69
N SER A 99 0.04 10.65 9.78
CA SER A 99 -1.03 10.57 10.78
C SER A 99 -2.21 11.47 10.40
N THR A 100 -2.96 11.09 9.36
CA THR A 100 -4.17 11.80 8.92
C THR A 100 -5.44 11.16 9.49
N SER A 101 -6.58 11.87 9.41
CA SER A 101 -7.91 11.30 9.71
C SER A 101 -8.19 10.03 8.89
N SER A 102 -7.80 10.02 7.61
CA SER A 102 -7.91 8.84 6.74
C SER A 102 -7.11 7.66 7.26
N MET A 103 -5.90 7.87 7.77
CA MET A 103 -5.09 6.80 8.36
C MET A 103 -5.73 6.21 9.63
N LYS A 104 -6.34 7.06 10.47
CA LYS A 104 -7.09 6.59 11.65
C LYS A 104 -8.25 5.68 11.24
N LYS A 105 -9.07 6.14 10.29
CA LYS A 105 -10.20 5.38 9.77
C LYS A 105 -9.74 4.05 9.18
N LEU A 106 -8.70 4.07 8.33
CA LEU A 106 -8.14 2.86 7.72
C LEU A 106 -7.70 1.82 8.77
N CYS A 107 -7.04 2.26 9.84
CA CYS A 107 -6.61 1.38 10.94
C CYS A 107 -7.81 0.80 11.72
N ALA A 108 -8.81 1.63 12.02
CA ALA A 108 -10.01 1.21 12.74
C ALA A 108 -10.83 0.21 11.93
N ASP A 109 -11.02 0.46 10.63
CA ASP A 109 -11.78 -0.41 9.73
C ASP A 109 -11.10 -1.78 9.59
N HIS A 110 -9.77 -1.82 9.45
CA HIS A 110 -9.02 -3.08 9.41
C HIS A 110 -9.04 -3.83 10.73
N LEU A 111 -8.98 -3.12 11.86
CA LEU A 111 -9.08 -3.74 13.18
C LEU A 111 -10.45 -4.40 13.37
N LYS A 112 -11.54 -3.71 13.02
CA LYS A 112 -12.90 -4.28 13.05
C LYS A 112 -13.02 -5.48 12.11
N ALA A 113 -12.49 -5.39 10.89
CA ALA A 113 -12.49 -6.50 9.94
C ALA A 113 -11.75 -7.72 10.52
N GLN A 114 -10.63 -7.51 11.21
CA GLN A 114 -9.92 -8.60 11.89
C GLN A 114 -10.74 -9.23 13.02
N MET A 115 -11.38 -8.40 13.86
CA MET A 115 -12.24 -8.85 14.95
C MET A 115 -13.41 -9.70 14.42
N CYS A 116 -14.09 -9.25 13.37
CA CYS A 116 -15.18 -10.01 12.75
C CYS A 116 -14.73 -11.30 12.05
N SER A 117 -13.43 -11.46 11.79
CA SER A 117 -12.89 -12.62 11.07
C SER A 117 -12.19 -13.64 11.98
N ASP A 118 -12.32 -13.49 13.32
CA ASP A 118 -11.64 -14.30 14.34
C ASP A 118 -10.13 -14.46 14.12
N ARG A 119 -9.52 -13.46 13.47
CA ARG A 119 -8.06 -13.40 13.31
C ARG A 119 -7.46 -12.78 14.55
N SER A 120 -6.15 -12.96 14.75
CA SER A 120 -5.39 -12.45 15.90
C SER A 120 -5.36 -10.90 15.94
N TYR A 121 -6.51 -10.31 16.29
CA TYR A 121 -6.71 -8.87 16.38
C TYR A 121 -5.98 -8.30 17.60
N SER A 122 -5.73 -9.11 18.63
CA SER A 122 -5.11 -8.70 19.89
C SER A 122 -3.73 -8.07 19.68
N THR A 123 -2.88 -8.69 18.87
CA THR A 123 -1.53 -8.17 18.58
C THR A 123 -1.60 -6.86 17.80
N PHE A 124 -2.52 -6.74 16.84
CA PHE A 124 -2.71 -5.51 16.08
C PHE A 124 -3.32 -4.39 16.93
N LEU A 125 -4.30 -4.71 17.77
CA LEU A 125 -4.90 -3.80 18.73
C LEU A 125 -3.84 -3.26 19.71
N GLU A 126 -3.05 -4.14 20.33
CA GLU A 126 -1.96 -3.71 21.21
C GLU A 126 -0.96 -2.80 20.50
N PHE A 127 -0.59 -3.13 19.26
CA PHE A 127 0.29 -2.28 18.46
C PHE A 127 -0.33 -0.88 18.26
N LEU A 128 -1.59 -0.80 17.85
CA LEU A 128 -2.30 0.47 17.68
C LEU A 128 -2.41 1.24 19.00
N MET A 129 -2.67 0.56 20.13
CA MET A 129 -2.69 1.19 21.45
C MET A 129 -1.32 1.75 21.87
N ARG A 130 -0.21 1.20 21.37
CA ARG A 130 1.13 1.72 21.69
C ARG A 130 1.54 2.85 20.75
N HIS A 131 1.25 2.73 19.46
CA HIS A 131 1.82 3.61 18.43
C HIS A 131 0.82 4.58 17.81
N PHE A 132 -0.49 4.33 17.91
CA PHE A 132 -1.52 5.10 17.21
C PHE A 132 -2.89 5.08 17.92
N LYS A 133 -2.88 5.44 19.21
CA LYS A 133 -4.07 5.43 20.10
C LYS A 133 -5.28 6.17 19.54
N SER A 134 -5.04 7.22 18.76
CA SER A 134 -6.08 8.07 18.19
C SER A 134 -6.97 7.33 17.18
N ALA A 135 -6.50 6.24 16.56
CA ALA A 135 -7.36 5.40 15.71
C ALA A 135 -8.42 4.64 16.51
N ILE A 136 -8.12 4.33 17.78
CA ILE A 136 -9.01 3.56 18.66
C ILE A 136 -9.93 4.50 19.45
N ALA A 137 -9.38 5.62 19.95
CA ALA A 137 -10.10 6.53 20.84
C ALA A 137 -11.45 6.98 20.27
N ASP A 138 -11.49 7.27 18.96
CA ASP A 138 -12.68 7.76 18.26
C ASP A 138 -13.78 6.68 18.14
N ASN A 139 -13.44 5.38 18.26
CA ASN A 139 -14.35 4.24 18.11
C ASN A 139 -14.30 3.28 19.32
N LYS A 140 -13.85 3.74 20.49
CA LYS A 140 -13.46 2.88 21.62
C LYS A 140 -14.60 1.99 22.14
N ASN A 141 -15.84 2.49 22.13
CA ASN A 141 -17.01 1.75 22.66
C ASN A 141 -17.33 0.56 21.74
N GLU A 142 -17.45 0.82 20.45
CA GLU A 142 -17.68 -0.21 19.44
C GLU A 142 -16.54 -1.24 19.43
N ILE A 143 -15.28 -0.79 19.47
CA ILE A 143 -14.13 -1.69 19.54
C ILE A 143 -14.19 -2.56 20.81
N ALA A 144 -14.57 -1.99 21.95
CA ALA A 144 -14.66 -2.71 23.22
C ALA A 144 -15.77 -3.79 23.25
N GLU A 145 -16.78 -3.69 22.39
CA GLU A 145 -17.83 -4.72 22.25
C GLU A 145 -17.27 -6.01 21.66
N PHE A 146 -16.30 -5.92 20.75
CA PHE A 146 -15.67 -7.07 20.10
C PHE A 146 -14.47 -7.67 20.88
N VAL A 147 -14.05 -7.03 21.99
CA VAL A 147 -12.91 -7.51 22.78
C VAL A 147 -13.39 -8.41 23.92
N ASP A 148 -13.11 -9.71 23.82
CA ASP A 148 -13.45 -10.69 24.84
C ASP A 148 -12.54 -10.62 26.08
N ASP A 149 -11.27 -10.25 25.89
CA ASP A 149 -10.31 -10.12 26.98
C ASP A 149 -10.63 -8.91 27.86
N LYS A 150 -11.02 -9.16 29.12
CA LYS A 150 -11.38 -8.12 30.09
C LYS A 150 -10.26 -7.12 30.37
N SER A 151 -8.99 -7.56 30.37
CA SER A 151 -7.84 -6.68 30.57
C SER A 151 -7.66 -5.76 29.36
N LEU A 152 -7.74 -6.31 28.15
CA LEU A 152 -7.61 -5.53 26.92
C LEU A 152 -8.79 -4.57 26.73
N LYS A 153 -10.01 -5.02 27.04
CA LYS A 153 -11.24 -4.22 27.01
C LYS A 153 -11.16 -3.03 27.95
N SER A 154 -10.73 -3.23 29.20
CA SER A 154 -10.57 -2.13 30.15
C SER A 154 -9.52 -1.11 29.70
N LYS A 155 -8.41 -1.57 29.10
CA LYS A 155 -7.41 -0.67 28.50
C LYS A 155 -8.00 0.16 27.36
N VAL A 156 -8.81 -0.44 26.46
CA VAL A 156 -9.49 0.29 25.37
C VAL A 156 -10.44 1.35 25.92
N LEU A 157 -11.29 0.99 26.87
CA LEU A 157 -12.26 1.92 27.48
C LEU A 157 -11.58 3.04 28.27
N SER A 158 -10.39 2.80 28.81
CA SER A 158 -9.60 3.82 29.51
C SER A 158 -8.95 4.86 28.59
N LEU A 159 -8.99 4.66 27.26
CA LEU A 159 -8.46 5.63 26.31
C LEU A 159 -9.28 6.93 26.39
N LYS A 160 -8.62 8.02 26.80
CA LYS A 160 -9.22 9.35 26.77
C LYS A 160 -9.43 9.75 25.31
N GLU A 161 -10.67 10.08 24.96
CA GLU A 161 -10.95 10.87 23.78
C GLU A 161 -10.15 12.17 23.95
N LYS A 162 -9.18 12.42 23.07
CA LYS A 162 -8.68 13.77 22.99
C LYS A 162 -9.78 14.59 22.31
N THR A 163 -10.33 15.51 23.10
CA THR A 163 -10.95 16.78 22.72
C THR A 163 -10.41 17.34 21.40
N PRO A 164 -11.24 18.06 20.64
CA PRO A 164 -11.16 18.15 19.18
C PRO A 164 -9.77 18.58 18.70
N SER A 165 -9.35 17.95 17.61
CA SER A 165 -8.41 18.45 16.61
C SER A 165 -8.10 19.93 16.84
N THR A 166 -6.88 20.26 17.24
CA THR A 166 -6.35 21.60 17.01
C THR A 166 -6.51 21.85 15.52
N ARG A 167 -7.58 22.57 15.12
CA ARG A 167 -7.67 23.19 13.81
C ARG A 167 -6.40 24.01 13.72
N VAL A 168 -5.48 23.61 12.85
CA VAL A 168 -4.52 24.55 12.31
C VAL A 168 -5.38 25.60 11.63
N SER A 169 -5.57 26.75 12.28
CA SER A 169 -6.15 27.91 11.64
C SER A 169 -5.20 28.29 10.50
N PHE A 170 -5.66 28.09 9.27
CA PHE A 170 -5.03 28.73 8.12
C PHE A 170 -5.27 30.24 8.32
N ASN A 171 -4.24 30.96 8.74
CA ASN A 171 -4.25 32.42 8.64
C ASN A 171 -4.07 32.75 7.16
N GLU A 172 -5.19 32.94 6.45
CA GLU A 172 -5.21 33.71 5.21
C GLU A 172 -4.89 35.16 5.55
N ALA A 173 -3.60 35.48 5.62
CA ALA A 173 -3.13 36.85 5.74
C ALA A 173 -1.84 37.04 4.93
N PHE A 174 -1.83 36.61 3.67
CA PHE A 174 -0.74 36.94 2.74
C PHE A 174 -1.20 37.09 1.28
N TYR A 175 -2.39 37.64 1.04
CA TYR A 175 -2.68 38.33 -0.22
C TYR A 175 -3.69 39.42 0.10
N TYR A 176 -3.19 40.61 0.43
CA TYR A 176 -3.78 41.93 0.16
C TYR A 176 -3.05 42.93 1.05
N THR A 177 -1.97 43.51 0.52
CA THR A 177 -1.55 44.86 0.87
C THR A 177 -0.65 45.39 -0.23
N ARG A 178 -1.29 46.22 -1.08
CA ARG A 178 -0.78 47.24 -2.02
C ARG A 178 0.21 46.84 -3.10
#